data_AF-A0A7W7G252-F1
#
_entry.id   AF-A0A7W7G252-F1
#
_cell.length_a   1.000
_cell.length_b   1.000
_cell.length_c   1.000
_cell.angle_alpha   90.00
_cell.angle_beta   90.00
_cell.angle_gamma   90.00
#
_symmetry.space_group_name_H-M   'P 1'
#
loop_
_entity.id
_entity.type
_entity.pdbx_description
1 polymer ?
#
loop_
_entity_poly.entity_id
_entity_poly.type
_entity_poly.pdbx_seq_one_letter_code
_entity_poly.pdbx_strand_id
1 'polypeptide(L)'
;MAEQMIADNEIDLAATRALLLTACRALDAGGPAREETSLAKVFGAEALQRVADRGDATVRRGRGVGRSAGGADRARDPAVPRLRRTVRSAPGGAG
;
A
#
# COMPACT_ATOMS: atom_id res chain seq x y z
N MET A 1 -0.25 7.50 -24.08
CA MET A 1 -1.11 6.94 -23.02
C MET A 1 -0.35 5.96 -22.11
N ALA A 2 0.39 4.99 -22.65
CA ALA A 2 1.17 4.05 -21.83
C ALA A 2 2.24 4.73 -20.95
N GLU A 3 3.00 5.68 -21.49
CA GLU A 3 4.04 6.43 -20.75
C GLU A 3 3.47 7.18 -19.54
N GLN A 4 2.27 7.75 -19.69
CA GLN A 4 1.61 8.46 -18.61
C GLN A 4 1.15 7.51 -17.49
N MET A 5 0.63 6.34 -17.84
CA MET A 5 0.28 5.31 -16.84
C MET A 5 1.51 4.79 -16.09
N ILE A 6 2.67 4.73 -16.74
CA ILE A 6 3.95 4.35 -16.11
C ILE A 6 4.41 5.45 -15.16
N ALA A 7 4.38 6.72 -15.58
CA ALA A 7 4.74 7.86 -14.74
C ALA A 7 3.86 7.93 -13.48
N ASP A 8 2.54 7.76 -13.64
CA ASP A 8 1.62 7.72 -12.50
C ASP A 8 1.89 6.55 -11.56
N ASN A 9 2.34 5.39 -12.09
CA ASN A 9 2.70 4.24 -11.26
C ASN A 9 3.96 4.54 -10.44
N GLU A 10 4.95 5.17 -11.07
CA GLU A 10 6.20 5.53 -10.41
C GLU A 10 5.97 6.57 -9.31
N ILE A 11 5.10 7.55 -9.52
CA ILE A 11 4.70 8.53 -8.51
C ILE A 11 4.05 7.85 -7.30
N ASP A 12 3.08 6.95 -7.52
CA ASP A 12 2.38 6.23 -6.44
C ASP A 12 3.35 5.37 -5.61
N LEU A 13 4.30 4.69 -6.26
CA LEU A 13 5.31 3.88 -5.59
C LEU A 13 6.32 4.74 -4.82
N ALA A 14 6.78 5.85 -5.41
CA ALA A 14 7.69 6.79 -4.76
C ALA A 14 7.04 7.42 -3.52
N ALA A 15 5.78 7.83 -3.62
CA ALA A 15 5.01 8.37 -2.50
C ALA A 15 4.81 7.31 -1.39
N THR A 16 4.45 6.09 -1.75
CA THR A 16 4.31 4.98 -0.80
C THR A 16 5.62 4.73 -0.05
N ARG A 17 6.76 4.70 -0.77
CA ARG A 17 8.08 4.53 -0.17
C ARG A 17 8.46 5.68 0.76
N ALA A 18 8.18 6.91 0.37
CA ALA A 18 8.44 8.09 1.20
C ALA A 18 7.66 8.03 2.51
N LEU A 19 6.37 7.70 2.47
CA LEU A 19 5.53 7.56 3.66
C LEU A 19 6.00 6.42 4.56
N LEU A 20 6.40 5.29 3.99
CA LEU A 20 6.95 4.17 4.74
C LEU A 20 8.24 4.57 5.48
N LEU A 21 9.15 5.26 4.80
CA LEU A 21 10.40 5.74 5.40
C LEU A 21 10.14 6.77 6.51
N THR A 22 9.17 7.66 6.34
CA THR A 22 8.75 8.59 7.40
C THR A 22 8.25 7.84 8.62
N ALA A 23 7.41 6.81 8.42
CA ALA A 23 6.91 5.98 9.51
C ALA A 23 8.04 5.21 10.22
N CYS A 24 9.00 4.66 9.48
CA CYS A 24 10.18 4.01 10.05
C CYS A 24 11.00 4.99 10.89
N ARG A 25 11.29 6.19 10.38
CA ARG A 25 12.02 7.22 11.12
C ARG A 25 11.32 7.61 12.42
N ALA A 26 9.98 7.73 12.40
CA ALA A 26 9.20 8.02 13.60
C ALA A 26 9.26 6.90 14.65
N LEU A 27 9.27 5.63 14.20
CA LEU A 27 9.46 4.46 15.08
C LEU A 27 10.88 4.42 15.66
N ASP A 28 11.89 4.66 14.83
CA ASP A 28 13.31 4.65 15.22
C ASP A 28 13.62 5.76 16.25
N ALA A 29 12.88 6.87 16.21
CA ALA A 29 12.97 7.95 17.20
C ALA A 29 12.36 7.59 18.58
N GLY A 30 11.80 6.38 18.74
CA GLY A 30 11.18 5.93 20.00
C GLY A 30 9.81 6.54 20.31
N GLY A 31 9.21 7.26 19.34
CA GLY A 31 7.89 7.87 19.46
C GLY A 31 6.74 6.91 19.15
N PRO A 32 5.48 7.33 19.39
CA PRO A 32 4.31 6.47 19.18
C PRO A 32 4.03 6.12 17.71
N ALA A 33 4.59 6.86 16.73
CA ALA A 33 4.57 6.65 15.26
C ALA A 33 3.23 6.18 14.65
N ARG A 34 2.12 6.41 15.34
CA ARG A 34 0.85 5.74 15.07
C ARG A 34 0.16 6.35 13.87
N GLU A 35 0.31 7.66 13.70
CA GLU A 35 -0.28 8.38 12.58
C GLU A 35 0.46 8.06 11.29
N GLU A 36 1.79 8.16 11.31
CA GLU A 36 2.67 7.92 10.17
C GLU A 36 2.51 6.48 9.67
N THR A 37 2.51 5.50 10.58
CA THR A 37 2.30 4.09 10.21
C THR A 37 0.88 3.82 9.70
N SER A 38 -0.13 4.52 10.19
CA SER A 38 -1.51 4.37 9.69
C SER A 38 -1.68 4.99 8.31
N LEU A 39 -1.11 6.17 8.10
CA LEU A 39 -1.12 6.89 6.82
C LEU A 39 -0.40 6.07 5.74
N ALA A 40 0.80 5.56 6.04
CA ALA A 40 1.57 4.74 5.12
C ALA A 40 0.81 3.47 4.70
N LYS A 41 0.08 2.83 5.63
CA LYS A 41 -0.72 1.62 5.33
C LYS A 41 -1.90 1.91 4.41
N VAL A 42 -2.69 2.94 4.74
CA VAL A 42 -3.88 3.28 3.94
C VAL A 42 -3.46 3.74 2.55
N PHE A 43 -2.49 4.66 2.46
CA PHE A 43 -2.01 5.15 1.18
C PHE A 43 -1.39 4.03 0.34
N GLY A 44 -0.53 3.20 0.94
CA GLY A 44 0.10 2.09 0.24
C GLY A 44 -0.90 1.09 -0.31
N ALA A 45 -1.95 0.74 0.45
CA ALA A 45 -2.99 -0.18 -0.01
C ALA A 45 -3.76 0.37 -1.23
N GLU A 46 -4.15 1.65 -1.21
CA GLU A 46 -4.84 2.27 -2.32
C GLU A 46 -3.94 2.48 -3.55
N ALA A 47 -2.70 2.91 -3.34
CA ALA A 47 -1.70 3.09 -4.39
C ALA A 47 -1.42 1.77 -5.12
N LEU A 48 -1.22 0.68 -4.38
CA LEU A 48 -1.01 -0.64 -4.96
C LEU A 48 -2.24 -1.13 -5.75
N GLN A 49 -3.45 -0.86 -5.29
CA GLN A 49 -4.67 -1.16 -6.05
C GLN A 49 -4.68 -0.42 -7.39
N ARG A 50 -4.43 0.91 -7.37
CA ARG A 50 -4.40 1.71 -8.60
C ARG A 50 -3.32 1.24 -9.59
N VAL A 51 -2.15 0.85 -9.08
CA VAL A 51 -1.05 0.32 -9.90
C VAL A 51 -1.45 -1.04 -10.50
N ALA A 52 -2.06 -1.93 -9.72
CA ALA A 52 -2.54 -3.21 -10.19
C ALA A 52 -3.60 -3.06 -11.28
N ASP A 53 -4.60 -2.20 -11.07
CA ASP A 53 -5.65 -1.91 -12.06
C ASP A 53 -5.08 -1.40 -13.40
N ARG A 54 -4.04 -0.55 -13.34
CA ARG A 54 -3.31 -0.06 -14.52
C ARG A 54 -2.46 -1.15 -15.19
N GLY A 55 -1.83 -2.02 -14.41
CA GLY A 55 -1.02 -3.14 -14.89
C GLY A 55 -1.85 -4.22 -15.58
N ASP A 56 -3.00 -4.55 -14.99
CA ASP A 56 -3.95 -5.53 -15.52
C ASP A 56 -4.52 -5.12 -16.89
N ALA A 57 -4.79 -3.83 -17.08
CA ALA A 57 -5.19 -3.28 -18.37
C ALA A 57 -4.09 -3.45 -19.45
N THR A 58 -2.82 -3.40 -19.06
CA THR A 58 -1.66 -3.54 -19.96
C THR A 58 -1.37 -5.01 -20.29
N VAL A 59 -1.47 -5.92 -19.31
CA VAL A 59 -1.23 -7.36 -19.48
C VAL A 59 -2.33 -8.08 -20.26
N ARG A 60 -3.60 -7.69 -20.10
CA ARG A 60 -4.73 -8.32 -20.85
C ARG A 60 -4.76 -7.97 -22.34
N ARG A 61 -4.14 -6.86 -22.75
CA ARG A 61 -4.13 -6.41 -24.15
C ARG A 61 -3.16 -7.20 -25.06
N GLY A 62 -2.26 -8.01 -24.50
CA GLY A 62 -1.28 -8.82 -25.23
C GLY A 62 -1.55 -10.34 -25.26
N ARG A 63 -2.63 -10.83 -24.64
CA ARG A 63 -3.00 -12.25 -24.70
C ARG A 63 -4.25 -12.42 -25.56
N GLY A 64 -4.07 -13.03 -26.74
CA GLY A 64 -5.17 -13.52 -27.56
C GLY A 64 -6.13 -14.37 -26.71
N VAL A 65 -7.42 -14.13 -26.87
CA VAL A 65 -8.49 -14.80 -26.13
C VAL A 65 -8.61 -16.26 -26.55
N GLY A 66 -7.82 -17.13 -25.92
CA GLY A 66 -8.06 -18.57 -25.86
C GLY A 66 -8.79 -18.91 -24.56
N ARG A 67 -10.09 -19.17 -24.61
CA ARG A 67 -10.84 -19.74 -23.48
C ARG A 67 -10.21 -21.08 -23.10
N SER A 68 -9.89 -21.26 -21.82
CA SER A 68 -10.42 -22.35 -20.99
C SER A 68 -9.99 -22.15 -19.54
N ALA A 69 -10.89 -22.55 -18.64
CA ALA A 69 -10.90 -22.26 -17.23
C ALA A 69 -9.69 -22.82 -16.45
N GLY A 70 -9.36 -22.16 -15.34
CA GLY A 70 -8.49 -22.71 -14.29
C GLY A 70 -7.53 -21.68 -13.73
N GLY A 71 -7.95 -20.92 -12.72
CA GLY A 71 -7.06 -20.00 -12.02
C GLY A 71 -7.81 -19.14 -11.02
N ALA A 72 -7.98 -19.69 -9.82
CA ALA A 72 -8.59 -19.05 -8.68
C ALA A 72 -7.95 -17.69 -8.34
N ASP A 73 -8.83 -16.76 -7.97
CA ASP A 73 -8.67 -15.79 -6.88
C ASP A 73 -7.22 -15.46 -6.49
N ARG A 74 -6.67 -14.40 -7.09
CA ARG A 74 -5.51 -13.72 -6.54
C ARG A 74 -5.94 -12.36 -6.03
N ALA A 75 -6.09 -12.30 -4.72
CA ALA A 75 -5.92 -11.13 -3.87
C ALA A 75 -6.92 -9.99 -4.09
N ARG A 76 -8.19 -10.26 -3.83
CA ARG A 76 -9.02 -9.26 -3.14
C ARG A 76 -8.86 -9.50 -1.64
N ASP A 77 -7.77 -9.02 -1.04
CA ASP A 77 -7.62 -9.04 0.42
C ASP A 77 -8.51 -7.93 1.01
N PRO A 78 -9.64 -8.25 1.70
CA PRO A 78 -10.51 -7.24 2.28
C PRO A 78 -10.00 -6.71 3.64
N ALA A 79 -8.83 -7.15 4.12
CA ALA A 79 -8.34 -6.77 5.44
C ALA A 79 -7.44 -5.53 5.39
N VAL A 80 -8.03 -4.36 5.14
CA VAL A 80 -7.53 -3.11 5.75
C VAL A 80 -8.24 -2.92 7.08
N PRO A 81 -7.74 -3.48 8.19
CA PRO A 81 -8.34 -3.22 9.49
C PRO A 81 -8.21 -1.73 9.77
N ARG A 82 -9.35 -1.02 9.81
CA ARG A 82 -9.48 0.30 10.42
C ARG A 82 -9.19 0.17 11.92
N LEU A 83 -7.92 0.02 12.28
CA LEU A 83 -7.51 -0.23 13.66
C LEU A 83 -7.47 1.09 14.44
N ARG A 84 -8.65 1.67 14.69
CA ARG A 84 -8.83 2.73 15.70
C ARG A 84 -8.79 2.09 17.09
N ARG A 85 -7.61 1.63 17.53
CA ARG A 85 -7.41 1.09 18.88
C ARG A 85 -6.53 2.04 19.69
N THR A 86 -7.15 2.79 20.59
CA THR A 86 -6.48 3.61 21.61
C THR A 86 -5.43 2.76 22.32
N VAL A 87 -4.15 3.03 22.06
CA VAL A 87 -3.07 2.42 22.84
C VAL A 87 -3.00 3.21 24.14
N ARG A 88 -3.40 2.52 25.21
CA ARG A 88 -3.15 2.89 26.60
C ARG A 88 -1.69 3.28 26.73
N SER A 89 -1.42 4.55 27.02
CA SER A 89 -0.15 5.01 27.55
C SER A 89 0.17 4.18 28.80
N ALA A 90 1.14 3.28 28.69
CA ALA A 90 1.73 2.65 29.87
C ALA A 90 2.60 3.69 30.58
N PRO A 91 2.47 3.88 31.90
CA PRO A 91 3.41 4.67 32.68
C PRO A 91 4.60 3.78 33.09
N GLY A 92 5.81 4.26 32.84
CA GLY A 92 7.07 3.67 33.31
C GLY A 92 8.19 4.05 32.34
N GLY A 93 9.14 4.94 32.62
CA GLY A 93 9.67 5.43 33.88
C GLY A 93 11.13 4.98 33.99
N ALA A 94 12.07 5.94 34.04
CA ALA A 94 13.41 5.88 34.65
C ALA A 94 14.37 6.85 33.95
N GLY A 95 14.89 7.84 34.68
CA GLY A 95 15.93 8.78 34.22
C GLY A 95 15.67 10.19 34.71
#